data_AF-A0A644WRR4-F1
#
_entry.id   AF-A0A644WRR4-F1
#
_cell.length_a   1.000
_cell.length_b   1.000
_cell.length_c   1.000
_cell.angle_alpha   90.00
_cell.angle_beta   90.00
_cell.angle_gamma   90.00
#
_symmetry.space_group_name_H-M   'P 1'
#
loop_
_entity.id
_entity.type
_entity.pdbx_description
1 polymer ?
#
loop_
_entity_poly.entity_id
_entity_poly.type
_entity_poly.pdbx_seq_one_letter_code
_entity_poly.pdbx_strand_id
1 'polypeptide(L)'
;MKKILSLIVFIMLAGMYSLTAQTVSYTVTTSSKCSNLTAEFTIAAGKVANLTSLDVVPTFKGCDPANQTLSSITVTVKAKQAAGSRTKPTVYYKKNLEQTGLVSESVAASTVKLNAGNYVLEVSPSSGTVATLTLELFDN
;
A
#
# COMPACT_ATOMS: atom_id res chain seq x y z
N MET A 1 12.56 1.56 -70.17
CA MET A 1 12.58 2.44 -68.99
C MET A 1 11.19 3.04 -68.77
N LYS A 2 10.42 2.56 -67.79
CA LYS A 2 9.24 3.25 -67.24
C LYS A 2 9.00 2.69 -65.84
N LYS A 3 9.01 3.62 -64.88
CA LYS A 3 9.21 3.40 -63.44
C LYS A 3 7.90 2.90 -62.81
N ILE A 4 7.98 1.82 -62.03
CA ILE A 4 6.87 1.34 -61.20
C ILE A 4 6.69 2.34 -60.07
N LEU A 5 5.51 2.96 -60.04
CA LEU A 5 5.14 3.95 -59.04
C LEU A 5 4.94 3.23 -57.70
N SER A 6 5.80 3.58 -56.75
CA SER A 6 5.73 3.23 -55.34
C SER A 6 4.41 3.70 -54.73
N LEU A 7 3.64 2.79 -54.14
CA LEU A 7 2.54 3.09 -53.23
C LEU A 7 2.81 2.33 -51.92
N ILE A 8 3.73 2.84 -51.12
CA ILE A 8 3.93 2.37 -49.74
C ILE A 8 2.84 3.01 -48.89
N VAL A 9 1.91 2.16 -48.46
CA VAL A 9 0.85 2.43 -47.49
C VAL A 9 1.49 2.93 -46.19
N PHE A 10 1.22 4.19 -45.85
CA PHE A 10 1.57 4.77 -44.55
C PHE A 10 0.58 4.23 -43.51
N ILE A 11 0.89 3.07 -42.93
CA ILE A 11 0.13 2.54 -41.80
C ILE A 11 0.44 3.44 -40.60
N MET A 12 -0.54 4.27 -40.22
CA MET A 12 -0.57 4.92 -38.91
C MET A 12 -0.60 3.82 -37.85
N LEU A 13 0.54 3.52 -37.24
CA LEU A 13 0.59 2.89 -35.93
C LEU A 13 0.14 3.95 -34.92
N ALA A 14 -1.17 4.09 -34.74
CA ALA A 14 -1.72 4.63 -33.51
C ALA A 14 -1.35 3.65 -32.40
N GLY A 15 -0.24 3.94 -31.71
CA GLY A 15 0.14 3.21 -30.51
C GLY A 15 -0.98 3.38 -29.49
N MET A 16 -1.81 2.34 -29.34
CA MET A 16 -2.65 2.21 -28.15
C MET A 16 -1.69 1.99 -26.99
N TYR A 17 -1.36 3.04 -26.26
CA TYR A 17 -0.79 2.90 -24.93
C TYR A 17 -1.87 2.21 -24.08
N SER A 18 -1.82 0.89 -23.98
CA SER A 18 -2.66 0.18 -23.02
C SER A 18 -2.19 0.61 -21.63
N LEU A 19 -2.99 1.43 -20.96
CA LEU A 19 -2.86 1.74 -19.54
C LEU A 19 -3.13 0.44 -18.76
N THR A 20 -2.18 -0.49 -18.74
CA THR A 20 -2.30 -1.67 -17.90
C THR A 20 -2.03 -1.24 -16.48
N ALA A 21 -3.07 -1.22 -15.65
CA ALA A 21 -2.91 -1.00 -14.23
C ALA A 21 -2.00 -2.08 -13.65
N GLN A 22 -1.02 -1.68 -12.83
CA GLN A 22 -0.06 -2.61 -12.24
C GLN A 22 -0.43 -2.85 -10.78
N THR A 23 -0.66 -4.11 -10.41
CA THR A 23 -0.86 -4.49 -9.01
C THR A 23 0.48 -4.66 -8.29
N VAL A 24 0.62 -4.07 -7.11
CA VAL A 24 1.81 -4.20 -6.25
C VAL A 24 1.37 -4.47 -4.81
N SER A 25 2.11 -5.31 -4.10
CA SER A 25 1.83 -5.64 -2.70
C SER A 25 3.02 -5.37 -1.78
N TYR A 26 2.72 -4.87 -0.58
CA TYR A 26 3.70 -4.60 0.48
C TYR A 26 3.30 -5.33 1.75
N THR A 27 4.24 -6.10 2.31
CA THR A 27 3.98 -6.93 3.49
C THR A 27 4.84 -6.51 4.67
N VAL A 28 4.23 -6.41 5.84
CA VAL A 28 4.90 -6.30 7.14
C VAL A 28 4.62 -7.56 7.93
N THR A 29 5.69 -8.16 8.46
CA THR A 29 5.59 -9.22 9.48
C THR A 29 6.27 -8.73 10.74
N THR A 30 5.46 -8.53 11.78
CA THR A 30 5.94 -8.05 13.07
C THR A 30 6.82 -9.09 13.75
N SER A 31 7.98 -8.67 14.24
CA SER A 31 8.90 -9.57 14.94
C SER A 31 8.41 -9.86 16.35
N SER A 32 8.93 -10.94 16.95
CA SER A 32 8.60 -11.29 18.34
C SER A 32 8.98 -10.22 19.37
N LYS A 33 9.87 -9.30 19.00
CA LYS A 33 10.36 -8.19 19.81
C LYS A 33 9.81 -6.82 19.36
N CYS A 34 8.81 -6.78 18.47
CA CYS A 34 8.22 -5.53 17.95
C CYS A 34 9.23 -4.59 17.27
N SER A 35 10.29 -5.12 16.65
CA SER A 35 11.29 -4.30 15.93
C SER A 35 10.90 -4.04 14.47
N ASN A 36 10.09 -4.91 13.86
CA ASN A 36 9.76 -4.88 12.44
C ASN A 36 8.28 -4.52 12.24
N LEU A 37 7.88 -3.33 12.69
CA LEU A 37 6.47 -2.90 12.70
C LEU A 37 6.03 -2.20 11.43
N THR A 38 6.96 -1.90 10.53
CA THR A 38 6.70 -1.04 9.37
C THR A 38 7.30 -1.60 8.08
N ALA A 39 6.68 -1.27 6.96
CA ALA A 39 7.25 -1.37 5.63
C ALA A 39 7.07 -0.02 4.94
N GLU A 40 8.17 0.52 4.43
CA GLU A 40 8.14 1.74 3.64
C GLU A 40 7.93 1.40 2.17
N PHE A 41 7.19 2.25 1.47
CA PHE A 41 7.01 2.12 0.03
C PHE A 41 6.87 3.48 -0.63
N THR A 42 7.07 3.50 -1.96
CA THR A 42 7.08 4.72 -2.76
C THR A 42 6.14 4.56 -3.94
N ILE A 43 5.28 5.55 -4.14
CA ILE A 43 4.55 5.74 -5.39
C ILE A 43 5.37 6.70 -6.25
N ALA A 44 5.80 6.21 -7.42
CA ALA A 44 6.69 6.96 -8.31
C ALA A 44 6.01 8.23 -8.85
N ALA A 45 6.84 9.20 -9.28
CA ALA A 45 6.35 10.39 -9.97
C ALA A 45 5.59 10.00 -11.26
N GLY A 46 4.51 10.73 -11.57
CA GLY A 46 3.63 10.40 -12.70
C GLY A 46 2.75 9.17 -12.49
N LYS A 47 2.77 8.56 -11.30
CA LYS A 47 1.88 7.46 -10.93
C LYS A 47 0.91 7.87 -9.84
N VAL A 48 -0.19 7.15 -9.80
CA VAL A 48 -1.15 7.19 -8.71
C VAL A 48 -1.57 5.78 -8.33
N ALA A 49 -1.77 5.52 -7.05
CA ALA A 49 -2.12 4.20 -6.54
C ALA A 49 -3.47 4.23 -5.85
N ASN A 50 -4.36 3.31 -6.21
CA ASN A 50 -5.58 3.06 -5.46
C ASN A 50 -5.34 1.88 -4.52
N LEU A 51 -5.79 2.00 -3.27
CA LEU A 51 -5.77 0.90 -2.32
C LEU A 51 -6.89 -0.08 -2.70
N THR A 52 -6.53 -1.33 -2.94
CA THR A 52 -7.51 -2.38 -3.29
C THR A 52 -7.88 -3.21 -2.07
N SER A 53 -6.88 -3.62 -1.28
CA SER A 53 -7.09 -4.32 -0.01
C SER A 53 -6.01 -4.03 1.03
N LEU A 54 -6.39 -4.23 2.29
CA LEU A 54 -5.46 -4.40 3.39
C LEU A 54 -5.85 -5.65 4.17
N ASP A 55 -5.13 -6.72 3.89
CA ASP A 55 -5.33 -8.03 4.50
C ASP A 55 -4.43 -8.17 5.72
N VAL A 56 -5.00 -8.61 6.84
CA VAL A 56 -4.28 -8.71 8.11
C VAL A 56 -4.54 -10.07 8.70
N VAL A 57 -3.46 -10.77 9.04
CA VAL A 57 -3.47 -11.97 9.87
C VAL A 57 -3.00 -11.54 11.26
N PRO A 58 -3.92 -11.13 12.15
CA PRO A 58 -3.55 -10.57 13.44
C PRO A 58 -3.06 -11.67 14.38
N THR A 59 -2.01 -11.36 15.14
CA THR A 59 -1.75 -12.04 16.40
C THR A 59 -2.08 -11.07 17.51
N PHE A 60 -3.04 -11.42 18.36
CA PHE A 60 -3.40 -10.63 19.54
C PHE A 60 -2.38 -10.83 20.67
N LYS A 61 -1.10 -10.93 20.30
CA LYS A 61 0.01 -11.19 21.20
C LYS A 61 0.89 -9.95 21.34
N GLY A 62 1.08 -9.47 22.57
CA GLY A 62 2.01 -8.41 22.87
C GLY A 62 3.46 -8.85 22.70
N CYS A 63 4.37 -7.88 22.54
CA CYS A 63 5.81 -8.16 22.47
C CYS A 63 6.50 -8.18 23.83
N ASP A 64 5.83 -7.70 24.87
CA ASP A 64 6.30 -7.79 26.24
C ASP A 64 5.93 -9.17 26.82
N PRO A 65 6.90 -9.95 27.33
CA PRO A 65 6.62 -11.21 28.03
C PRO A 65 5.64 -11.08 29.19
N ALA A 66 5.57 -9.92 29.85
CA ALA A 66 4.66 -9.63 30.96
C ALA A 66 3.24 -9.29 30.51
N ASN A 67 3.05 -8.86 29.25
CA ASN A 67 1.76 -8.41 28.74
C ASN A 67 1.49 -9.06 27.38
N GLN A 68 1.14 -10.36 27.43
CA GLN A 68 1.09 -11.18 26.24
C GLN A 68 -0.21 -11.04 25.46
N THR A 69 -1.29 -10.51 26.02
CA THR A 69 -2.58 -10.49 25.32
C THR A 69 -2.99 -9.06 24.97
N LEU A 70 -3.28 -8.84 23.69
CA LEU A 70 -3.76 -7.55 23.16
C LEU A 70 -5.25 -7.65 22.88
N SER A 71 -6.01 -6.62 23.28
CA SER A 71 -7.44 -6.55 22.94
C SER A 71 -7.69 -6.15 21.48
N SER A 72 -6.72 -5.47 20.86
CA SER A 72 -6.84 -4.99 19.48
C SER A 72 -5.49 -4.83 18.79
N ILE A 73 -5.54 -4.86 17.46
CA ILE A 73 -4.45 -4.55 16.54
C ILE A 73 -4.91 -3.43 15.61
N THR A 74 -4.03 -2.47 15.37
CA THR A 74 -4.27 -1.39 14.41
C THR A 74 -3.24 -1.49 13.29
N VAL A 75 -3.70 -1.41 12.04
CA VAL A 75 -2.83 -1.29 10.87
C VAL A 75 -3.16 0.00 10.13
N THR A 76 -2.13 0.76 9.77
CA THR A 76 -2.29 2.07 9.10
C THR A 76 -1.47 2.18 7.83
N VAL A 77 -1.99 2.95 6.88
CA VAL A 77 -1.24 3.49 5.74
C VAL A 77 -1.16 5.00 5.92
N LYS A 78 0.07 5.53 6.01
CA LYS A 78 0.31 6.94 6.29
C LYS A 78 1.43 7.51 5.43
N ALA A 79 1.45 8.83 5.25
CA ALA A 79 2.58 9.51 4.63
C ALA A 79 3.87 9.28 5.46
N LYS A 80 4.98 8.96 4.78
CA LYS A 80 6.29 8.92 5.41
C LYS A 80 6.70 10.34 5.82
N GLN A 81 7.23 10.47 7.02
CA GLN A 81 7.71 11.75 7.53
C GLN A 81 9.23 11.82 7.44
N ALA A 82 9.75 13.03 7.22
CA ALA A 82 11.16 13.29 7.40
C ALA A 82 11.56 13.05 8.86
N ALA A 83 12.75 12.50 9.07
CA ALA A 83 13.31 12.32 10.40
C ALA A 83 13.35 13.66 11.16
N GLY A 84 12.86 13.67 12.40
CA GLY A 84 12.78 14.88 13.22
C GLY A 84 11.59 15.81 12.92
N SER A 85 10.72 15.48 11.98
CA SER A 85 9.50 16.27 11.73
C SER A 85 8.56 16.22 12.93
N ARG A 86 8.03 17.38 13.32
CA ARG A 86 7.00 17.52 14.38
C ARG A 86 5.57 17.56 13.83
N THR A 87 5.42 17.58 12.51
CA THR A 87 4.09 17.47 11.90
C THR A 87 3.51 16.10 12.21
N LYS A 88 2.18 15.96 12.26
CA LYS A 88 1.54 14.64 12.36
C LYS A 88 1.42 14.05 10.94
N PRO A 89 1.72 12.76 10.72
CA PRO A 89 1.59 12.18 9.39
C PRO A 89 0.11 12.10 9.01
N THR A 90 -0.19 12.41 7.75
CA THR A 90 -1.51 12.13 7.18
C THR A 90 -1.73 10.62 7.15
N VAL A 91 -2.79 10.17 7.82
CA VAL A 91 -3.24 8.77 7.77
C VAL A 91 -4.29 8.67 6.68
N TYR A 92 -4.02 7.85 5.67
CA TYR A 92 -4.92 7.64 4.54
C TYR A 92 -5.89 6.50 4.79
N TYR A 93 -5.43 5.48 5.51
CA TYR A 93 -6.23 4.32 5.86
C TYR A 93 -5.84 3.81 7.24
N LYS A 94 -6.84 3.39 8.00
CA LYS A 94 -6.65 2.71 9.28
C LYS A 94 -7.67 1.58 9.38
N LYS A 95 -7.18 0.39 9.69
CA LYS A 95 -7.98 -0.80 10.00
C LYS A 95 -7.69 -1.22 11.42
N ASN A 96 -8.72 -1.27 12.24
CA ASN A 96 -8.65 -1.82 13.59
C ASN A 96 -9.28 -3.21 13.58
N LEU A 97 -8.62 -4.15 14.23
CA LEU A 97 -9.10 -5.51 14.45
C LEU A 97 -9.14 -5.74 15.95
N GLU A 98 -10.29 -6.11 16.49
CA GLU A 98 -10.43 -6.48 17.90
C GLU A 98 -10.37 -8.00 18.05
N GLN A 99 -9.89 -8.47 19.20
CA GLN A 99 -9.83 -9.90 19.52
C GLN A 99 -11.22 -10.56 19.54
N THR A 100 -12.27 -9.75 19.74
CA THR A 100 -13.68 -10.13 19.66
C THR A 100 -14.14 -10.48 18.23
N GLY A 101 -13.31 -10.21 17.22
CA GLY A 101 -13.63 -10.39 15.81
C GLY A 101 -14.22 -9.14 15.16
N LEU A 102 -14.42 -8.05 15.90
CA LEU A 102 -14.88 -6.79 15.34
C LEU A 102 -13.78 -6.15 14.48
N VAL A 103 -14.17 -5.67 13.30
CA VAL A 103 -13.29 -4.96 12.37
C VAL A 103 -13.90 -3.60 12.05
N SER A 104 -13.10 -2.55 12.15
CA SER A 104 -13.50 -1.20 11.76
C SER A 104 -12.44 -0.52 10.92
N GLU A 105 -12.88 0.33 9.99
CA GLU A 105 -12.02 1.04 9.06
C GLU A 105 -12.37 2.53 9.07
N SER A 106 -11.35 3.41 9.00
CA SER A 106 -11.58 4.86 9.02
C SER A 106 -12.11 5.41 7.70
N VAL A 107 -11.75 4.76 6.59
CA VAL A 107 -12.09 5.11 5.21
C VAL A 107 -12.25 3.79 4.47
N ALA A 108 -13.18 3.68 3.53
CA ALA A 108 -13.32 2.45 2.75
C ALA A 108 -12.13 2.27 1.79
N ALA A 109 -11.57 1.07 1.70
CA ALA A 109 -10.37 0.76 0.91
C ALA A 109 -10.44 1.30 -0.53
N SER A 110 -11.54 1.01 -1.22
CA SER A 110 -11.81 1.39 -2.62
C SER A 110 -11.82 2.90 -2.89
N THR A 111 -11.86 3.72 -1.84
CA THR A 111 -11.87 5.19 -1.95
C THR A 111 -10.52 5.82 -1.64
N VAL A 112 -9.54 5.03 -1.18
CA VAL A 112 -8.22 5.54 -0.84
C VAL A 112 -7.35 5.62 -2.08
N LYS A 113 -6.97 6.86 -2.42
CA LYS A 113 -6.05 7.21 -3.52
C LYS A 113 -4.78 7.81 -2.94
N LEU A 114 -3.63 7.26 -3.33
CA LEU A 114 -2.29 7.70 -2.93
C LEU A 114 -1.59 8.28 -4.15
N ASN A 115 -1.26 9.57 -4.10
CA ASN A 115 -0.48 10.24 -5.14
C ASN A 115 1.01 9.85 -5.07
N ALA A 116 1.81 10.34 -6.00
CA ALA A 116 3.26 10.21 -5.93
C ALA A 116 3.80 10.67 -4.56
N GLY A 117 4.64 9.85 -3.93
CA GLY A 117 5.14 10.11 -2.58
C GLY A 117 5.67 8.88 -1.86
N ASN A 118 6.18 9.09 -0.65
CA ASN A 118 6.67 8.04 0.23
C ASN A 118 5.65 7.77 1.33
N TYR A 119 5.42 6.50 1.62
CA TYR A 119 4.40 6.02 2.54
C TYR A 119 4.94 4.93 3.45
N VAL A 120 4.19 4.68 4.52
CA VAL A 120 4.49 3.65 5.51
C VAL A 120 3.23 2.83 5.73
N LEU A 121 3.34 1.52 5.54
CA LEU A 121 2.45 0.52 6.11
C LEU A 121 2.96 0.23 7.53
N GLU A 122 2.13 0.45 8.54
CA GLU A 122 2.51 0.27 9.95
C GLU A 122 1.50 -0.62 10.67
N VAL A 123 2.01 -1.56 11.44
CA VAL A 123 1.25 -2.42 12.34
C VAL A 123 1.54 -1.99 13.78
N SER A 124 0.51 -1.88 14.61
CA SER A 124 0.68 -1.60 16.04
C SER A 124 1.52 -2.70 16.72
N PRO A 125 2.25 -2.37 17.80
CA PRO A 125 3.10 -3.34 18.52
C PRO A 125 2.37 -4.66 18.81
N SER A 126 2.77 -5.71 18.10
CA SER A 126 2.29 -7.08 18.25
C SER A 126 3.33 -8.07 17.75
N SER A 127 3.20 -9.32 18.16
CA SER A 127 4.20 -10.36 17.96
C SER A 127 3.72 -11.37 16.92
N GLY A 128 4.19 -11.26 15.67
CA GLY A 128 3.88 -12.19 14.60
C GLY A 128 2.67 -11.83 13.73
N THR A 129 2.02 -10.68 13.96
CA THR A 129 1.01 -10.13 13.03
C THR A 129 1.62 -9.93 11.66
N VAL A 130 0.90 -10.35 10.63
CA VAL A 130 1.23 -10.09 9.22
C VAL A 130 0.18 -9.17 8.62
N ALA A 131 0.61 -8.12 7.94
CA ALA A 131 -0.28 -7.23 7.18
C ALA A 131 0.24 -7.09 5.75
N THR A 132 -0.63 -7.28 4.77
CA THR A 132 -0.34 -7.13 3.35
C THR A 132 -1.25 -6.07 2.76
N LEU A 133 -0.64 -4.98 2.31
CA LEU A 133 -1.28 -3.92 1.55
C LEU A 133 -1.19 -4.26 0.07
N THR A 134 -2.31 -4.23 -0.64
CA THR A 134 -2.33 -4.34 -2.11
C THR A 134 -2.82 -3.03 -2.72
N LEU A 135 -2.07 -2.57 -3.72
CA LEU A 135 -2.33 -1.36 -4.46
C LEU A 135 -2.44 -1.66 -5.95
N GLU A 136 -3.23 -0.86 -6.63
CA GLU A 136 -3.30 -0.82 -8.09
C GLU A 136 -2.76 0.52 -8.58
N LEU A 137 -1.69 0.49 -9.38
CA LEU A 137 -0.99 1.67 -9.89
C LEU A 137 -1.45 2.03 -11.30
N PHE A 138 -1.66 3.32 -11.51
CA PHE A 138 -2.05 3.93 -12.78
C PHE A 138 -1.06 5.03 -13.16
N ASP A 139 -0.88 5.26 -14.46
CA ASP A 139 -0.29 6.51 -14.95
C ASP A 139 -1.25 7.67 -14.67
N ASN A 140 -0.70 8.80 -14.21
CA ASN A 140 -1.44 10.02 -13.90
C ASN A 140 -1.11 11.14 -14.87
#